data_AF-A0A7V3MJS4-F1
#
_entry.id   AF-A0A7V3MJS4-F1
#
_cell.length_a   1.000
_cell.length_b   1.000
_cell.length_c   1.000
_cell.angle_alpha   90.00
_cell.angle_beta   90.00
_cell.angle_gamma   90.00
#
_symmetry.space_group_name_H-M   'P 1'
#
loop_
_entity.id
_entity.type
_entity.pdbx_description
1 polymer ?
#
loop_
_entity_poly.entity_id
_entity_poly.type
_entity_poly.pdbx_seq_one_letter_code
_entity_poly.pdbx_strand_id
1 'polypeptide(L)'
;SAGNANARLQISNAGAIDLSNANAGLAISSAGRVDLGNDNAGLAISSTGYEASLTANAGSGPHGIWINETNTVISGGTTSTTLTLADNGATFENTVTGGPARVHGVANGIAPYDAVNKSQLDALETTLSSGIASIAALAAIPNPIPGKNYSVGLGYGNYNSESALALGIKANVPESNISVGAGVGFAKDHTTTNVGISISF
;
A
#
# COMPACT_ATOMS: atom_id res chain seq x y z
N SER A 1 48.82 45.01 -11.16
CA SER A 1 47.73 44.05 -11.35
C SER A 1 48.20 42.72 -10.79
N ALA A 2 47.73 42.32 -9.60
CA ALA A 2 48.11 41.05 -8.99
C ALA A 2 47.27 39.93 -9.63
N GLY A 3 47.92 39.03 -10.36
CA GLY A 3 47.26 37.90 -11.01
C GLY A 3 46.76 36.89 -9.98
N ASN A 4 45.50 36.49 -10.10
CA ASN A 4 44.93 35.41 -9.30
C ASN A 4 45.58 34.08 -9.72
N ALA A 5 46.40 33.48 -8.85
CA ALA A 5 47.05 32.21 -9.10
C ALA A 5 46.16 31.07 -8.57
N ASN A 6 45.63 30.23 -9.47
CA ASN A 6 44.91 29.03 -9.08
C ASN A 6 45.90 27.98 -8.55
N ALA A 7 45.84 27.64 -7.26
CA ALA A 7 46.54 26.50 -6.71
C ALA A 7 45.81 25.20 -7.08
N ARG A 8 46.49 24.28 -7.77
CA ARG A 8 45.94 22.97 -8.13
C ARG A 8 46.75 21.88 -7.43
N LEU A 9 46.08 21.03 -6.66
CA LEU A 9 46.66 19.77 -6.18
C LEU A 9 46.29 18.68 -7.18
N GLN A 10 47.27 18.18 -7.92
CA GLN A 10 47.10 17.04 -8.83
C GLN A 10 47.87 15.85 -8.26
N ILE A 11 47.16 14.76 -7.99
CA ILE A 11 47.76 13.50 -7.56
C ILE A 11 47.70 12.54 -8.73
N SER A 12 48.87 12.12 -9.22
CA SER A 12 49.00 11.10 -10.26
C SER A 12 49.54 9.81 -9.67
N ASN A 13 49.04 8.68 -10.20
CA ASN A 13 49.47 7.30 -9.92
C ASN A 13 49.31 6.83 -8.45
N ALA A 14 48.22 6.12 -8.15
CA ALA A 14 47.94 5.43 -6.87
C ALA A 14 48.05 6.26 -5.58
N GLY A 15 48.13 7.59 -5.65
CA GLY A 15 48.14 8.46 -4.48
C GLY A 15 46.73 8.67 -3.93
N ALA A 16 46.56 8.53 -2.62
CA ALA A 16 45.34 8.87 -1.89
C ALA A 16 45.49 10.25 -1.23
N ILE A 17 44.40 11.02 -1.18
CA ILE A 17 44.29 12.13 -0.22
C ILE A 17 43.76 11.54 1.08
N ASP A 18 44.65 11.22 2.02
CA ASP A 18 44.28 10.75 3.35
C ASP A 18 44.11 11.96 4.29
N LEU A 19 42.86 12.20 4.70
CA LEU A 19 42.48 13.27 5.63
C LEU A 19 42.23 12.64 7.02
N SER A 20 43.28 12.16 7.68
CA SER A 20 43.22 11.32 8.89
C SER A 20 43.01 12.06 10.24
N ASN A 21 42.46 13.27 10.23
CA ASN A 21 42.06 13.99 11.45
C ASN A 21 40.58 13.70 11.76
N ALA A 22 40.22 13.49 13.03
CA ALA A 22 38.87 13.16 13.49
C ALA A 22 37.76 14.13 13.00
N ASN A 23 38.14 15.34 12.58
CA ASN A 23 37.23 16.37 12.04
C ASN A 23 37.61 16.85 10.62
N ALA A 24 38.47 16.14 9.88
CA ALA A 24 38.82 16.56 8.52
C ALA A 24 37.76 16.07 7.51
N GLY A 25 37.20 17.01 6.76
CA GLY A 25 36.29 16.75 5.64
C GLY A 25 36.84 17.34 4.34
N LEU A 26 36.48 16.74 3.21
CA LEU A 26 36.71 17.31 1.87
C LEU A 26 35.58 18.30 1.55
N ALA A 27 35.84 19.59 1.67
CA ALA A 27 34.91 20.64 1.27
C ALA A 27 35.19 21.09 -0.18
N ILE A 28 34.26 20.86 -1.10
CA ILE A 28 34.30 21.44 -2.44
C ILE A 28 33.49 22.74 -2.44
N SER A 29 34.18 23.87 -2.43
CA SER A 29 33.60 25.20 -2.24
C SER A 29 32.99 25.85 -3.49
N SER A 30 32.96 25.14 -4.62
CA SER A 30 32.39 25.60 -5.90
C SER A 30 32.01 24.40 -6.77
N ALA A 31 30.85 24.44 -7.46
CA ALA A 31 30.33 23.44 -8.43
C ALA A 31 31.37 22.41 -8.92
N GLY A 32 31.65 21.40 -8.10
CA GLY A 32 32.80 20.54 -8.28
C GLY A 32 32.41 19.14 -7.84
N ARG A 33 32.80 18.19 -8.68
CA ARG A 33 32.39 16.79 -8.61
C ARG A 33 33.47 15.98 -7.90
N VAL A 34 33.10 15.17 -6.90
CA VAL A 34 34.01 14.15 -6.34
C VAL A 34 33.87 12.89 -7.19
N ASP A 35 34.66 12.81 -8.28
CA ASP A 35 34.74 11.57 -9.04
C ASP A 35 35.64 10.56 -8.30
N LEU A 36 35.02 9.67 -7.52
CA LEU A 36 35.66 8.49 -6.91
C LEU A 36 35.86 7.38 -7.96
N GLY A 37 36.35 7.74 -9.15
CA GLY A 37 36.17 7.01 -10.40
C GLY A 37 36.75 5.59 -10.44
N ASN A 38 35.86 4.65 -10.77
CA ASN A 38 35.89 3.99 -12.09
C ASN A 38 34.57 4.36 -12.83
N ASP A 39 34.39 4.03 -14.11
CA ASP A 39 33.20 4.39 -14.93
C ASP A 39 31.84 3.91 -14.36
N ASN A 40 31.85 3.19 -13.22
CA ASN A 40 30.72 2.49 -12.66
C ASN A 40 30.08 3.16 -11.43
N ALA A 41 30.66 4.21 -10.84
CA ALA A 41 30.04 4.93 -9.71
C ALA A 41 30.55 6.37 -9.54
N GLY A 42 29.74 7.25 -8.94
CA GLY A 42 30.13 8.63 -8.66
C GLY A 42 29.32 9.33 -7.56
N LEU A 43 29.91 10.34 -6.93
CA LEU A 43 29.29 11.24 -5.96
C LEU A 43 29.45 12.69 -6.43
N ALA A 44 28.34 13.38 -6.68
CA ALA A 44 28.36 14.79 -7.08
C ALA A 44 27.58 15.65 -6.08
N ILE A 45 28.13 16.82 -5.74
CA ILE A 45 27.46 17.84 -4.93
C ILE A 45 27.65 19.17 -5.67
N SER A 46 26.55 19.77 -6.11
CA SER A 46 26.53 21.03 -6.85
C SER A 46 25.96 22.13 -5.97
N SER A 47 26.74 23.21 -5.79
CA SER A 47 26.26 24.44 -5.15
C SER A 47 25.34 25.26 -6.05
N THR A 48 25.24 24.91 -7.34
CA THR A 48 24.32 25.51 -8.31
C THR A 48 23.16 24.53 -8.55
N GLY A 49 21.94 24.88 -8.12
CA GLY A 49 20.74 24.03 -8.22
C GLY A 49 20.46 23.10 -7.03
N TYR A 50 21.22 23.23 -5.93
CA TYR A 50 21.15 22.37 -4.73
C TYR A 50 21.05 20.87 -5.04
N GLU A 51 21.87 20.41 -5.98
CA GLU A 51 21.85 19.02 -6.42
C GLU A 51 22.91 18.20 -5.68
N ALA A 52 22.50 17.08 -5.10
CA ALA A 52 23.42 16.05 -4.63
C ALA A 52 23.04 14.72 -5.26
N SER A 53 24.02 13.96 -5.73
CA SER A 53 23.75 12.65 -6.31
C SER A 53 24.80 11.61 -5.96
N LEU A 54 24.31 10.41 -5.69
CA LEU A 54 25.11 9.19 -5.63
C LEU A 54 24.63 8.30 -6.78
N THR A 55 25.48 7.99 -7.74
CA THR A 55 25.12 7.17 -8.90
C THR A 55 25.99 5.93 -8.96
N ALA A 56 25.39 4.80 -9.33
CA ALA A 56 26.05 3.58 -9.78
C ALA A 56 25.63 3.30 -11.23
N ASN A 57 26.61 3.21 -12.12
CA ASN A 57 26.43 2.90 -13.54
C ASN A 57 26.85 1.45 -13.80
N ALA A 58 25.87 0.53 -13.79
CA ALA A 58 26.13 -0.90 -13.94
C ALA A 58 25.41 -1.46 -15.17
N GLY A 59 25.86 -1.10 -16.38
CA GLY A 59 25.52 -1.78 -17.65
C GLY A 59 24.07 -1.69 -18.16
N SER A 60 23.06 -1.54 -17.29
CA SER A 60 21.63 -1.42 -17.62
C SER A 60 21.07 0.00 -17.46
N GLY A 61 21.93 0.97 -17.16
CA GLY A 61 21.58 2.37 -16.89
C GLY A 61 22.06 2.84 -15.50
N PRO A 62 22.17 4.16 -15.28
CA PRO A 62 22.52 4.69 -13.97
C PRO A 62 21.37 4.48 -12.98
N HIS A 63 21.69 3.96 -11.81
CA HIS A 63 20.82 3.93 -10.63
C HIS A 63 21.43 4.75 -9.52
N GLY A 64 20.65 5.14 -8.53
CA GLY A 64 21.21 5.98 -7.49
C GLY A 64 20.20 6.78 -6.70
N ILE A 65 20.74 7.76 -5.99
CA ILE A 65 19.99 8.73 -5.21
C ILE A 65 20.28 10.09 -5.84
N TRP A 66 19.24 10.83 -6.20
CA TRP A 66 19.32 12.21 -6.66
C TRP A 66 18.49 13.08 -5.74
N ILE A 67 19.08 14.16 -5.25
CA ILE A 67 18.45 15.15 -4.40
C ILE A 67 18.50 16.45 -5.19
N ASN A 68 17.36 17.11 -5.35
CA ASN A 68 17.25 18.46 -5.89
C ASN A 68 16.44 19.34 -4.91
N GLU A 69 16.17 20.58 -5.30
CA GLU A 69 15.43 21.55 -4.50
C GLU A 69 14.03 21.11 -4.07
N THR A 70 13.40 20.19 -4.81
CA THR A 70 11.97 19.86 -4.65
C THR A 70 11.70 18.39 -4.31
N ASN A 71 12.66 17.50 -4.55
CA ASN A 71 12.49 16.09 -4.29
C ASN A 71 13.82 15.33 -4.13
N THR A 72 13.69 14.14 -3.55
CA THR A 72 14.72 13.10 -3.54
C THR A 72 14.20 11.88 -4.30
N VAL A 73 14.94 11.43 -5.31
CA VAL A 73 14.63 10.25 -6.11
C VAL A 73 15.64 9.15 -5.80
N ILE A 74 15.16 8.00 -5.38
CA ILE A 74 15.94 6.77 -5.24
C ILE A 74 15.54 5.85 -6.39
N SER A 75 16.50 5.40 -7.21
CA SER A 75 16.26 4.46 -8.29
C SER A 75 17.08 3.19 -8.12
N GLY A 76 16.56 2.08 -8.63
CA GLY A 76 17.26 0.80 -8.60
C GLY A 76 16.60 -0.28 -9.46
N GLY A 77 17.31 -1.41 -9.56
CA GLY A 77 16.92 -2.57 -10.34
C GLY A 77 17.15 -2.39 -11.85
N THR A 78 17.24 -3.49 -12.58
CA THR A 78 17.49 -3.47 -14.04
C THR A 78 16.29 -3.03 -14.87
N THR A 79 15.15 -2.76 -14.24
CA THR A 79 13.88 -2.35 -14.86
C THR A 79 13.38 -1.00 -14.32
N SER A 80 14.29 -0.17 -13.81
CA SER A 80 14.10 1.23 -13.40
C SER A 80 12.80 1.49 -12.63
N THR A 81 12.76 1.05 -11.38
CA THR A 81 11.75 1.56 -10.43
C THR A 81 12.33 2.70 -9.62
N THR A 82 11.50 3.69 -9.28
CA THR A 82 11.89 4.84 -8.47
C THR A 82 11.00 4.99 -7.23
N LEU A 83 11.58 5.56 -6.19
CA LEU A 83 10.90 6.18 -5.07
C LEU A 83 11.22 7.67 -5.10
N THR A 84 10.22 8.51 -5.31
CA THR A 84 10.35 9.97 -5.25
C THR A 84 9.71 10.47 -3.96
N LEU A 85 10.51 11.10 -3.09
CA LEU A 85 10.02 11.87 -1.94
C LEU A 85 9.97 13.35 -2.33
N ALA A 86 8.78 13.95 -2.28
CA ALA A 86 8.54 15.36 -2.55
C ALA A 86 7.60 15.96 -1.50
N ASP A 87 7.27 17.25 -1.60
CA ASP A 87 6.41 17.96 -0.65
C ASP A 87 5.02 17.32 -0.45
N ASN A 88 4.53 16.59 -1.47
CA ASN A 88 3.23 15.92 -1.44
C ASN A 88 3.30 14.45 -0.96
N GLY A 89 4.48 13.92 -0.68
CA GLY A 89 4.67 12.57 -0.15
C GLY A 89 5.66 11.69 -0.94
N ALA A 90 5.48 10.38 -0.81
CA ALA A 90 6.32 9.36 -1.42
C ALA A 90 5.59 8.68 -2.59
N THR A 91 6.17 8.72 -3.79
CA THR A 91 5.62 8.08 -4.99
C THR A 91 6.52 6.94 -5.45
N PHE A 92 5.95 5.75 -5.66
CA PHE A 92 6.63 4.59 -6.23
C PHE A 92 6.23 4.39 -7.70
N GLU A 93 7.19 4.47 -8.61
CA GLU A 93 6.94 4.42 -10.05
C GLU A 93 7.80 3.35 -10.73
N ASN A 94 7.22 2.68 -11.74
CA ASN A 94 7.95 1.90 -12.72
C ASN A 94 8.18 2.78 -13.95
N THR A 95 9.42 3.25 -14.15
CA THR A 95 9.71 4.23 -15.20
C THR A 95 9.70 3.61 -16.61
N VAL A 96 9.64 2.28 -16.73
CA VAL A 96 9.48 1.60 -18.02
C VAL A 96 8.03 1.66 -18.49
N THR A 97 7.08 1.51 -17.57
CA THR A 97 5.65 1.56 -17.88
C THR A 97 5.00 2.93 -17.64
N GLY A 98 5.66 3.81 -16.88
CA GLY A 98 5.09 5.07 -16.37
C GLY A 98 3.97 4.86 -15.34
N GLY A 99 3.81 3.63 -14.83
CA GLY A 99 2.76 3.24 -13.88
C GLY A 99 3.29 2.98 -12.47
N PRO A 100 2.43 2.57 -11.53
CA PRO A 100 2.85 2.25 -10.17
C PRO A 100 3.88 1.11 -10.11
N ALA A 101 4.89 1.23 -9.25
CA ALA A 101 5.76 0.10 -8.92
C ALA A 101 5.14 -0.80 -7.84
N ARG A 102 5.49 -2.09 -7.86
CA ARG A 102 5.08 -3.04 -6.81
C ARG A 102 5.93 -2.84 -5.57
N VAL A 103 5.29 -2.68 -4.42
CA VAL A 103 5.96 -2.64 -3.11
C VAL A 103 5.77 -4.00 -2.43
N HIS A 104 6.88 -4.66 -2.11
CA HIS A 104 6.92 -5.98 -1.47
C HIS A 104 7.43 -5.90 -0.03
N GLY A 105 7.20 -6.94 0.76
CA GLY A 105 7.65 -7.00 2.16
C GLY A 105 6.82 -6.12 3.12
N VAL A 106 5.64 -5.67 2.70
CA VAL A 106 4.70 -4.92 3.56
C VAL A 106 4.09 -5.91 4.57
N ALA A 107 4.53 -5.81 5.82
CA ALA A 107 3.96 -6.55 6.94
C ALA A 107 2.48 -6.13 7.17
N ASN A 108 1.74 -6.92 7.95
CA ASN A 108 0.38 -6.54 8.31
C ASN A 108 0.39 -5.23 9.10
N GLY A 109 -0.40 -4.25 8.65
CA GLY A 109 -0.57 -3.00 9.38
C GLY A 109 -1.26 -3.22 10.73
N ILE A 110 -0.80 -2.49 11.76
CA ILE A 110 -1.29 -2.59 13.14
C ILE A 110 -1.85 -1.24 13.61
N ALA A 111 -1.17 -0.13 13.28
CA ALA A 111 -1.61 1.22 13.61
C ALA A 111 -2.48 1.83 12.49
N PRO A 112 -3.29 2.86 12.79
CA PRO A 112 -4.20 3.48 11.80
C PRO A 112 -3.55 4.04 10.54
N TYR A 113 -2.24 4.32 10.56
CA TYR A 113 -1.49 4.92 9.45
C TYR A 113 -0.51 3.95 8.79
N ASP A 114 -0.55 2.67 9.16
CA ASP A 114 0.25 1.64 8.49
C ASP A 114 -0.36 1.30 7.13
N ALA A 115 0.49 0.92 6.17
CA ALA A 115 0.01 0.38 4.90
C ALA A 115 -0.67 -0.98 5.11
N VAL A 116 -1.78 -1.21 4.40
CA VAL A 116 -2.43 -2.52 4.32
C VAL A 116 -1.80 -3.35 3.22
N ASN A 117 -1.57 -4.64 3.47
CA ASN A 117 -1.11 -5.56 2.44
C ASN A 117 -2.26 -6.35 1.81
N LYS A 118 -1.95 -7.07 0.73
CA LYS A 118 -2.92 -7.87 -0.03
C LYS A 118 -3.62 -8.91 0.83
N SER A 119 -2.91 -9.59 1.74
CA SER A 119 -3.53 -10.58 2.64
C SER A 119 -4.57 -10.00 3.59
N GLN A 120 -4.37 -8.79 4.12
CA GLN A 120 -5.37 -8.12 4.94
C GLN A 120 -6.60 -7.72 4.12
N LEU A 121 -6.38 -7.23 2.89
CA LEU A 121 -7.47 -6.90 1.98
C LEU A 121 -8.30 -8.13 1.58
N ASP A 122 -7.66 -9.26 1.28
CA ASP A 122 -8.36 -10.52 0.96
C ASP A 122 -9.18 -11.05 2.13
N ALA A 123 -8.62 -10.96 3.35
CA ALA A 123 -9.33 -11.39 4.55
C ALA A 123 -10.57 -10.53 4.78
N LEU A 124 -10.49 -9.22 4.50
CA LEU A 124 -11.64 -8.33 4.53
C LEU A 124 -12.66 -8.70 3.44
N GLU A 125 -12.22 -8.90 2.19
CA GLU A 125 -13.10 -9.32 1.08
C GLU A 125 -13.83 -10.63 1.40
N THR A 126 -13.11 -11.60 1.96
CA THR A 126 -13.65 -12.88 2.43
C THR A 126 -14.70 -12.67 3.50
N THR A 127 -14.41 -11.84 4.51
CA THR A 127 -15.31 -11.53 5.61
C THR A 127 -16.60 -10.88 5.09
N LEU A 128 -16.48 -9.86 4.24
CA LEU A 128 -17.63 -9.17 3.64
C LEU A 128 -18.46 -10.10 2.76
N SER A 129 -17.81 -10.90 1.90
CA SER A 129 -18.49 -11.86 1.03
C SER A 129 -19.27 -12.90 1.84
N SER A 130 -18.70 -13.38 2.95
CA SER A 130 -19.37 -14.30 3.87
C SER A 130 -20.59 -13.65 4.55
N GLY A 131 -20.51 -12.37 4.93
CA GLY A 131 -21.63 -11.62 5.48
C GLY A 131 -22.78 -11.44 4.49
N ILE A 132 -22.47 -11.15 3.23
CA ILE A 132 -23.48 -11.06 2.15
C ILE A 132 -24.15 -12.41 1.92
N ALA A 133 -23.37 -13.50 1.84
CA ALA A 133 -23.92 -14.85 1.75
C ALA A 133 -24.86 -15.15 2.94
N SER A 134 -24.51 -14.72 4.15
CA SER A 134 -25.35 -14.86 5.35
C SER A 134 -26.67 -14.13 5.23
N ILE A 135 -26.67 -12.91 4.70
CA ILE A 135 -27.90 -12.13 4.48
C ILE A 135 -28.76 -12.77 3.39
N ALA A 136 -28.15 -13.27 2.30
CA ALA A 136 -28.86 -14.01 1.27
C ALA A 136 -29.53 -15.28 1.82
N ALA A 137 -28.83 -16.00 2.71
CA ALA A 137 -29.38 -17.16 3.42
C ALA A 137 -30.59 -16.75 4.30
N LEU A 138 -30.46 -15.68 5.09
CA LEU A 138 -31.56 -15.16 5.92
C LEU A 138 -32.78 -14.73 5.10
N ALA A 139 -32.56 -14.13 3.93
CA ALA A 139 -33.63 -13.70 3.02
C ALA A 139 -34.40 -14.89 2.43
N ALA A 140 -33.74 -16.04 2.25
CA ALA A 140 -34.36 -17.25 1.73
C ALA A 140 -35.28 -17.97 2.74
N ILE A 141 -35.35 -17.52 4.00
CA ILE A 141 -36.20 -18.12 5.04
C ILE A 141 -37.69 -17.95 4.66
N PRO A 142 -38.45 -19.05 4.51
CA PRO A 142 -39.85 -18.98 4.09
C PRO A 142 -40.77 -18.31 5.13
N ASN A 143 -41.76 -17.58 4.62
CA ASN A 143 -42.87 -17.08 5.45
C ASN A 143 -43.77 -18.24 5.91
N PRO A 144 -44.59 -18.05 6.97
CA PRO A 144 -45.57 -19.04 7.38
C PRO A 144 -46.50 -19.44 6.23
N ILE A 145 -46.73 -20.75 6.10
CA ILE A 145 -47.67 -21.31 5.12
C ILE A 145 -49.07 -20.76 5.41
N PRO A 146 -49.89 -20.44 4.39
CA PRO A 146 -51.26 -19.97 4.61
C PRO A 146 -52.05 -20.86 5.57
N GLY A 147 -52.72 -20.24 6.55
CA GLY A 147 -53.45 -20.94 7.62
C GLY A 147 -52.58 -21.37 8.82
N LYS A 148 -51.27 -21.08 8.81
CA LYS A 148 -50.37 -21.24 9.96
C LYS A 148 -49.80 -19.88 10.37
N ASN A 149 -49.67 -19.67 11.68
CA ASN A 149 -49.24 -18.39 12.26
C ASN A 149 -47.74 -18.31 12.55
N TYR A 150 -47.00 -19.42 12.43
CA TYR A 150 -45.57 -19.50 12.73
C TYR A 150 -44.84 -20.34 11.68
N SER A 151 -43.62 -19.97 11.32
CA SER A 151 -42.67 -20.79 10.57
C SER A 151 -41.30 -20.80 11.24
N VAL A 152 -40.63 -21.94 11.08
CA VAL A 152 -39.18 -22.07 11.28
C VAL A 152 -38.62 -22.46 9.93
N GLY A 153 -37.62 -21.74 9.45
CA GLY A 153 -37.05 -21.96 8.12
C GLY A 153 -35.54 -21.99 8.17
N LEU A 154 -34.98 -22.80 7.27
CA LEU A 154 -33.57 -22.82 6.97
C LEU A 154 -33.35 -22.15 5.61
N GLY A 155 -32.28 -21.36 5.52
CA GLY A 155 -31.87 -20.71 4.29
C GLY A 155 -30.42 -21.03 3.97
N TYR A 156 -30.10 -21.01 2.69
CA TYR A 156 -28.74 -21.15 2.18
C TYR A 156 -28.47 -19.98 1.23
N GLY A 157 -27.29 -19.38 1.36
CA GLY A 157 -26.84 -18.26 0.53
C GLY A 157 -25.42 -18.49 0.06
N ASN A 158 -25.13 -18.04 -1.16
CA ASN A 158 -23.79 -18.06 -1.72
C ASN A 158 -23.51 -16.74 -2.42
N TYR A 159 -22.32 -16.19 -2.21
CA TYR A 159 -21.85 -14.95 -2.82
C TYR A 159 -20.33 -14.94 -2.90
N ASN A 160 -19.77 -14.63 -4.08
CA ASN A 160 -18.33 -14.50 -4.31
C ASN A 160 -17.50 -15.69 -3.76
N SER A 161 -17.93 -16.93 -4.06
CA SER A 161 -17.33 -18.18 -3.55
C SER A 161 -17.42 -18.41 -2.03
N GLU A 162 -18.13 -17.54 -1.30
CA GLU A 162 -18.49 -17.74 0.11
C GLU A 162 -19.91 -18.26 0.24
N SER A 163 -20.11 -19.19 1.17
CA SER A 163 -21.43 -19.76 1.47
C SER A 163 -21.80 -19.55 2.92
N ALA A 164 -23.11 -19.46 3.15
CA ALA A 164 -23.67 -19.31 4.48
C ALA A 164 -24.97 -20.08 4.62
N LEU A 165 -25.27 -20.42 5.87
CA LEU A 165 -26.54 -21.02 6.28
C LEU A 165 -27.26 -20.08 7.22
N ALA A 166 -28.58 -20.11 7.22
CA ALA A 166 -29.37 -19.34 8.16
C ALA A 166 -30.52 -20.16 8.72
N LEU A 167 -30.88 -19.84 9.95
CA LEU A 167 -32.07 -20.32 10.63
C LEU A 167 -32.86 -19.10 11.07
N GLY A 168 -34.18 -19.14 10.91
CA GLY A 168 -35.01 -18.10 11.49
C GLY A 168 -36.44 -18.49 11.66
N ILE A 169 -37.12 -17.64 12.38
CA ILE A 169 -38.52 -17.77 12.75
C ILE A 169 -39.29 -16.59 12.18
N LYS A 170 -40.48 -16.85 11.67
CA LYS A 170 -41.43 -15.80 11.27
C LYS A 170 -42.79 -16.11 11.87
N ALA A 171 -43.52 -15.08 12.26
CA ALA A 171 -44.84 -15.22 12.84
C ALA A 171 -45.79 -14.17 12.28
N ASN A 172 -47.02 -14.58 11.99
CA ASN A 172 -48.14 -13.69 11.71
C ASN A 172 -48.98 -13.61 12.99
N VAL A 173 -49.25 -12.40 13.47
CA VAL A 173 -50.10 -12.19 14.64
C VAL A 173 -51.55 -12.51 14.23
N PRO A 174 -52.19 -13.53 14.84
CA PRO A 174 -53.57 -13.89 14.50
C PRO A 174 -54.51 -12.69 14.69
N GLU A 175 -55.50 -12.56 13.81
CA GLU A 175 -56.52 -11.49 13.88
C GLU A 175 -55.94 -10.06 13.81
N SER A 176 -54.68 -9.93 13.40
CA SER A 176 -53.99 -8.67 13.20
C SER A 176 -53.28 -8.67 11.85
N ASN A 177 -53.08 -7.49 11.26
CA ASN A 177 -52.33 -7.34 10.01
C ASN A 177 -50.81 -7.20 10.26
N ILE A 178 -50.28 -7.85 11.30
CA ILE A 178 -48.89 -7.69 11.74
C ILE A 178 -48.15 -9.01 11.54
N SER A 179 -46.94 -8.93 10.97
CA SER A 179 -45.99 -10.05 10.92
C SER A 179 -44.65 -9.64 11.51
N VAL A 180 -43.99 -10.58 12.17
CA VAL A 180 -42.65 -10.40 12.74
C VAL A 180 -41.73 -11.52 12.26
N GLY A 181 -40.44 -11.22 12.18
CA GLY A 181 -39.42 -12.21 11.84
C GLY A 181 -38.13 -11.96 12.60
N ALA A 182 -37.43 -13.03 12.92
CA ALA A 182 -36.09 -12.98 13.50
C ALA A 182 -35.26 -14.14 12.95
N GLY A 183 -33.97 -13.93 12.77
CA GLY A 183 -33.10 -14.95 12.21
C GLY A 183 -31.64 -14.77 12.57
N VAL A 184 -30.91 -15.87 12.49
CA VAL A 184 -29.47 -15.95 12.69
C VAL A 184 -28.86 -16.65 11.48
N GLY A 185 -27.83 -16.04 10.89
CA GLY A 185 -27.05 -16.59 9.80
C GLY A 185 -25.62 -16.87 10.24
N PHE A 186 -25.04 -17.95 9.71
CA PHE A 186 -23.73 -18.47 10.02
C PHE A 186 -22.91 -18.51 8.73
N ALA A 187 -21.78 -17.81 8.73
CA ALA A 187 -20.86 -17.76 7.59
C ALA A 187 -19.41 -17.73 8.09
N LYS A 188 -18.61 -18.74 7.74
CA LYS A 188 -17.23 -18.92 8.26
C LYS A 188 -17.18 -18.70 9.78
N ASP A 189 -16.48 -17.66 10.23
CA ASP A 189 -16.26 -17.32 11.64
C ASP A 189 -17.21 -16.21 12.15
N HIS A 190 -18.20 -15.81 11.36
CA HIS A 190 -19.09 -14.70 11.67
C HIS A 190 -20.55 -15.16 11.76
N THR A 191 -21.26 -14.55 12.70
CA THR A 191 -22.71 -14.74 12.89
C THR A 191 -23.42 -13.43 12.60
N THR A 192 -24.48 -13.47 11.82
CA THR A 192 -25.32 -12.31 11.50
C THR A 192 -26.70 -12.50 12.12
N THR A 193 -27.30 -11.45 12.67
CA THR A 193 -28.64 -11.51 13.26
C THR A 193 -29.56 -10.49 12.60
N ASN A 194 -30.83 -10.82 12.40
CA ASN A 194 -31.84 -9.86 11.95
C ASN A 194 -33.14 -9.98 12.76
N VAL A 195 -33.89 -8.87 12.77
CA VAL A 195 -35.27 -8.79 13.26
C VAL A 195 -36.02 -7.84 12.33
N GLY A 196 -37.28 -8.16 12.02
CA GLY A 196 -38.15 -7.34 11.19
C GLY A 196 -39.60 -7.40 11.65
N ILE A 197 -40.33 -6.32 11.36
CA ILE A 197 -41.77 -6.20 11.56
C ILE A 197 -42.39 -5.67 10.26
N SER A 198 -43.57 -6.16 9.92
CA SER A 198 -44.36 -5.66 8.78
C SER A 198 -45.82 -5.51 9.17
N ILE A 199 -46.49 -4.55 8.53
CA ILE A 199 -47.91 -4.24 8.73
C ILE A 199 -48.56 -4.22 7.34
N SER A 200 -49.72 -4.84 7.16
CA SER A 200 -50.52 -4.79 5.91
C SER A 200 -51.84 -4.05 6.12
N PHE A 201 -52.37 -3.39 5.08
CA PHE A 201 -53.66 -2.69 5.10
C PHE A 201 -54.41 -2.90 3.79
#